data_AF-A0A7R6SXB7-F1
#
_entry.id   AF-A0A7R6SXB7-F1
#
_cell.length_a   1.000
_cell.length_b   1.000
_cell.length_c   1.000
_cell.angle_alpha   90.00
_cell.angle_beta   90.00
_cell.angle_gamma   90.00
#
_symmetry.space_group_name_H-M   'P 1'
#
loop_
_entity.id
_entity.type
_entity.pdbx_description
1 polymer ?
#
loop_
_entity_poly.entity_id
_entity_poly.type
_entity_poly.pdbx_seq_one_letter_code
_entity_poly.pdbx_strand_id
1 'polypeptide(L)'
;MSQILSDILENIRKEYLQLMDANERKQPFLAAEKLCHEKLYLETDVLAKIVEQDPTLLATRASDLIADSSERENPAVGAIISSNIVMAALESLLALAVSNKWLDVDAEGHILVEEAELNPHREYKVLADYSQSDTATKNLTKKGASRLSLLLQAAENEFMELLESEVHDAYQLALQVSGNYAIFAPEDIAPLVAENPLLLGLRPDDMVDEELFEGDPPAGIIISGHLTHILLDQLLELAESKGALARDGAGHIILPEGDDDSPVIH
;
A
#
# COMPACT_ATOMS: atom_id res chain seq x y z
N MET A 1 -0.49 0.78 17.39
CA MET A 1 -0.90 2.20 17.43
C MET A 1 0.33 3.10 17.49
N SER A 2 0.59 3.80 16.40
CA SER A 2 1.75 4.68 16.24
C SER A 2 1.68 5.90 17.18
N GLN A 3 2.80 6.22 17.86
CA GLN A 3 2.92 7.43 18.67
C GLN A 3 2.90 8.69 17.79
N ILE A 4 3.57 8.64 16.63
CA ILE A 4 3.60 9.75 15.68
C ILE A 4 2.18 10.08 15.22
N LEU A 5 1.40 9.06 14.84
CA LEU A 5 0.02 9.24 14.44
C LEU A 5 -0.83 9.80 15.58
N SER A 6 -0.67 9.28 16.80
CA SER A 6 -1.39 9.76 17.98
C SER A 6 -1.12 11.25 18.25
N ASP A 7 0.12 11.69 18.12
CA ASP A 7 0.51 13.09 18.32
C ASP A 7 -0.07 14.00 17.22
N ILE A 8 -0.09 13.54 15.96
CA ILE A 8 -0.71 14.26 14.84
C ILE A 8 -2.22 14.41 15.07
N LEU A 9 -2.91 13.32 15.42
CA LEU A 9 -4.35 13.32 15.66
C LEU A 9 -4.73 14.23 16.85
N GLU A 10 -3.95 14.23 17.93
CA GLU A 10 -4.20 15.11 19.07
C GLU A 10 -3.96 16.59 18.72
N ASN A 11 -3.01 16.90 17.83
CA ASN A 11 -2.82 18.26 17.33
C ASN A 11 -3.99 18.70 16.44
N ILE A 12 -4.46 17.84 15.54
CA ILE A 12 -5.64 18.09 14.70
C ILE A 12 -6.87 18.32 15.57
N ARG A 13 -7.05 17.53 16.63
CA ARG A 13 -8.14 17.71 17.59
C ARG A 13 -8.10 19.08 18.26
N LYS A 14 -6.92 19.56 18.67
CA LYS A 14 -6.75 20.91 19.26
C LYS A 14 -7.04 22.00 18.25
N GLU A 15 -6.57 21.85 17.01
CA GLU A 15 -6.80 22.79 15.91
C GLU A 15 -8.30 22.86 15.57
N TYR A 16 -8.98 21.71 15.54
CA TYR A 16 -10.43 21.62 15.34
C TYR A 16 -11.21 22.40 16.43
N LEU A 17 -10.86 22.22 17.70
CA LEU A 17 -11.47 22.98 18.80
C LEU A 17 -11.27 24.50 18.64
N GLN A 18 -10.07 24.93 18.25
CA GLN A 18 -9.76 26.34 18.01
C GLN A 18 -10.53 26.91 16.81
N LEU A 19 -10.62 26.16 15.72
CA LEU A 19 -11.41 26.55 14.54
C LEU A 19 -12.90 26.68 14.88
N MET A 20 -13.42 25.76 15.69
CA MET A 20 -14.81 25.79 16.14
C MET A 20 -15.10 26.96 17.07
N ASP A 21 -14.19 27.31 17.97
CA ASP A 21 -14.33 28.51 18.81
C ASP A 21 -14.22 29.80 17.99
N ALA A 22 -13.38 29.83 16.95
CA ALA A 22 -13.22 31.00 16.06
C ALA A 22 -14.43 31.21 15.12
N ASN A 23 -15.06 30.13 14.64
CA ASN A 23 -16.20 30.17 13.72
C ASN A 23 -17.57 30.22 14.43
N GLU A 24 -17.61 30.58 15.71
CA GLU A 24 -18.83 30.58 16.54
C GLU A 24 -19.57 29.22 16.53
N ARG A 25 -18.82 28.13 16.32
CA ARG A 25 -19.28 26.75 16.25
C ARG A 25 -20.24 26.44 15.11
N LYS A 26 -20.12 27.18 14.00
CA LYS A 26 -20.86 26.92 12.77
C LYS A 26 -20.11 25.91 11.90
N GLN A 27 -20.88 25.05 11.22
CA GLN A 27 -20.40 24.08 10.24
C GLN A 27 -19.33 23.07 10.77
N PRO A 28 -19.63 22.35 11.86
CA PRO A 28 -18.71 21.39 12.48
C PRO A 28 -18.23 20.27 11.55
N PHE A 29 -19.09 19.77 10.66
CA PHE A 29 -18.73 18.69 9.75
C PHE A 29 -17.78 19.17 8.67
N LEU A 30 -18.10 20.31 8.02
CA LEU A 30 -17.27 20.91 6.99
C LEU A 30 -15.87 21.27 7.52
N ALA A 31 -15.79 21.81 8.74
CA ALA A 31 -14.53 22.16 9.37
C ALA A 31 -13.66 20.93 9.67
N ALA A 32 -14.27 19.84 10.16
CA ALA A 32 -13.56 18.59 10.44
C ALA A 32 -13.07 17.94 9.14
N GLU A 33 -13.93 17.86 8.13
CA GLU A 33 -13.61 17.24 6.84
C GLU A 33 -12.46 17.97 6.15
N LYS A 34 -12.51 19.31 6.06
CA LYS A 34 -11.41 20.10 5.47
C LYS A 34 -10.11 19.93 6.23
N LEU A 35 -10.17 20.01 7.56
CA LEU A 35 -8.97 19.92 8.40
C LEU A 35 -8.29 18.56 8.26
N CYS A 36 -9.06 17.47 8.24
CA CYS A 36 -8.51 16.13 8.05
C CYS A 36 -7.84 16.00 6.69
N HIS A 37 -8.50 16.38 5.59
CA HIS A 37 -7.91 16.26 4.25
C HIS A 37 -6.70 17.17 4.04
N GLU A 38 -6.66 18.35 4.65
CA GLU A 38 -5.49 19.25 4.54
C GLU A 38 -4.26 18.76 5.33
N LYS A 39 -4.45 17.99 6.41
CA LYS A 39 -3.37 17.65 7.36
C LYS A 39 -2.96 16.18 7.35
N LEU A 40 -3.81 15.28 6.88
CA LEU A 40 -3.61 13.82 6.99
C LEU A 40 -3.20 13.14 5.68
N TYR A 41 -3.13 13.86 4.56
CA TYR A 41 -2.32 13.39 3.42
C TYR A 41 -0.84 13.62 3.75
N LEU A 42 -0.29 12.68 4.51
CA LEU A 42 1.04 12.76 5.07
C LEU A 42 2.11 12.51 4.00
N GLU A 43 3.22 13.23 4.13
CA GLU A 43 4.41 13.01 3.30
C GLU A 43 4.92 11.56 3.40
N THR A 44 5.43 11.01 2.30
CA THR A 44 5.86 9.62 2.13
C THR A 44 6.75 9.11 3.27
N ASP A 45 7.75 9.90 3.66
CA ASP A 45 8.70 9.54 4.71
C ASP A 45 8.09 9.54 6.13
N VAL A 46 7.07 10.36 6.35
CA VAL A 46 6.34 10.40 7.63
C VAL A 46 5.39 9.20 7.69
N LEU A 47 4.68 8.94 6.60
CA LEU A 47 3.77 7.81 6.50
C LEU A 47 4.49 6.47 6.68
N ALA A 48 5.67 6.31 6.08
CA ALA A 48 6.48 5.09 6.25
C ALA A 48 6.86 4.81 7.71
N LYS A 49 7.19 5.84 8.49
CA LYS A 49 7.49 5.70 9.93
C LYS A 49 6.25 5.33 10.74
N ILE A 50 5.08 5.83 10.34
CA ILE A 50 3.82 5.49 10.98
C ILE A 50 3.49 4.04 10.70
N VAL A 51 3.65 3.57 9.46
CA VAL A 51 3.47 2.16 9.06
C VAL A 51 4.43 1.24 9.82
N GLU A 52 5.69 1.64 10.01
CA GLU A 52 6.66 0.88 10.83
C GLU A 52 6.19 0.70 12.27
N GLN A 53 5.56 1.72 12.86
CA GLN A 53 5.06 1.68 14.24
C GLN A 53 3.68 1.03 14.35
N ASP A 54 2.92 0.98 13.25
CA ASP A 54 1.56 0.44 13.22
C ASP A 54 1.31 -0.33 11.91
N PRO A 55 1.86 -1.56 11.80
CA PRO A 55 1.77 -2.35 10.57
C PRO A 55 0.34 -2.66 10.14
N THR A 56 -0.62 -2.67 11.07
CA THR A 56 -2.05 -2.93 10.77
C THR A 56 -2.63 -1.98 9.73
N LEU A 57 -2.02 -0.81 9.53
CA LEU A 57 -2.39 0.12 8.46
C LEU A 57 -2.23 -0.48 7.06
N LEU A 58 -1.36 -1.46 6.86
CA LEU A 58 -1.24 -2.15 5.57
C LEU A 58 -2.45 -3.05 5.27
N ALA A 59 -3.31 -3.34 6.25
CA ALA A 59 -4.55 -4.08 6.02
C ALA A 59 -5.70 -3.19 5.52
N THR A 60 -5.49 -1.86 5.43
CA THR A 60 -6.53 -0.93 4.97
C THR A 60 -6.82 -1.07 3.48
N ARG A 61 -8.06 -0.76 3.10
CA ARG A 61 -8.57 -0.85 1.72
C ARG A 61 -9.05 0.51 1.22
N ALA A 62 -9.07 0.72 -0.09
CA ALA A 62 -9.43 2.02 -0.66
C ALA A 62 -10.93 2.28 -0.50
N SER A 63 -11.74 1.26 -0.82
CA SER A 63 -13.20 1.32 -0.88
C SER A 63 -13.66 2.60 -1.59
N ASP A 64 -14.61 3.35 -1.03
CA ASP A 64 -15.05 4.65 -1.56
C ASP A 64 -14.40 5.85 -0.83
N LEU A 65 -13.31 5.64 -0.09
CA LEU A 65 -12.71 6.66 0.79
C LEU A 65 -11.83 7.67 0.06
N ILE A 66 -11.56 7.46 -1.23
CA ILE A 66 -10.69 8.32 -2.04
C ILE A 66 -11.53 9.33 -2.81
N ALA A 67 -11.55 10.56 -2.26
CA ALA A 67 -12.27 11.68 -2.84
C ALA A 67 -11.63 12.24 -4.12
N ASP A 68 -10.32 12.03 -4.31
CA ASP A 68 -9.60 12.47 -5.50
C ASP A 68 -9.93 11.59 -6.72
N SER A 69 -10.47 12.20 -7.77
CA SER A 69 -10.83 11.50 -9.00
C SER A 69 -9.63 10.93 -9.76
N SER A 70 -8.42 11.50 -9.62
CA SER A 70 -7.23 10.92 -10.25
C SER A 70 -6.66 9.71 -9.53
N GLU A 71 -6.97 9.53 -8.25
CA GLU A 71 -6.47 8.39 -7.45
C GLU A 71 -7.54 7.31 -7.24
N ARG A 72 -8.83 7.60 -7.48
CA ARG A 72 -9.92 6.68 -7.16
C ARG A 72 -9.88 5.35 -7.91
N GLU A 73 -9.54 5.37 -9.20
CA GLU A 73 -9.59 4.15 -10.03
C GLU A 73 -8.39 3.22 -9.82
N ASN A 74 -7.21 3.77 -9.53
CA ASN A 74 -5.99 2.99 -9.36
C ASN A 74 -5.12 3.60 -8.24
N PRO A 75 -5.53 3.53 -6.97
CA PRO A 75 -4.92 4.31 -5.90
C PRO A 75 -3.52 3.83 -5.54
N ALA A 76 -2.63 4.78 -5.27
CA ALA A 76 -1.35 4.45 -4.65
C ALA A 76 -1.54 3.94 -3.21
N VAL A 77 -0.69 3.02 -2.77
CA VAL A 77 -0.73 2.44 -1.42
C VAL A 77 -0.74 3.52 -0.31
N GLY A 78 0.06 4.57 -0.46
CA GLY A 78 0.09 5.69 0.47
C GLY A 78 -1.23 6.48 0.52
N ALA A 79 -1.93 6.58 -0.61
CA ALA A 79 -3.24 7.22 -0.68
C ALA A 79 -4.30 6.39 0.04
N ILE A 80 -4.29 5.06 -0.14
CA ILE A 80 -5.19 4.13 0.57
C ILE A 80 -5.04 4.30 2.09
N ILE A 81 -3.81 4.22 2.59
CA ILE A 81 -3.53 4.31 4.02
C ILE A 81 -3.94 5.69 4.56
N SER A 82 -3.57 6.77 3.86
CA SER A 82 -3.90 8.13 4.29
C SER A 82 -5.40 8.39 4.31
N SER A 83 -6.16 7.93 3.31
CA SER A 83 -7.62 8.05 3.29
C SER A 83 -8.28 7.29 4.45
N ASN A 84 -7.75 6.13 4.84
CA ASN A 84 -8.25 5.41 6.02
C ASN A 84 -7.95 6.16 7.32
N ILE A 85 -6.77 6.77 7.43
CA ILE A 85 -6.42 7.65 8.56
C ILE A 85 -7.36 8.86 8.61
N VAL A 86 -7.63 9.50 7.47
CA VAL A 86 -8.56 10.63 7.33
C VAL A 86 -9.95 10.23 7.83
N MET A 87 -10.47 9.09 7.39
CA MET A 87 -11.79 8.60 7.78
C MET A 87 -11.88 8.36 9.29
N ALA A 88 -10.92 7.63 9.86
CA ALA A 88 -10.88 7.36 11.30
C ALA A 88 -10.75 8.65 12.14
N ALA A 89 -9.95 9.61 11.66
CA ALA A 89 -9.81 10.92 12.31
C ALA A 89 -11.11 11.73 12.23
N LEU A 90 -11.77 11.73 11.07
CA LEU A 90 -13.03 12.43 10.86
C LEU A 90 -14.11 11.87 11.79
N GLU A 91 -14.27 10.56 11.88
CA GLU A 91 -15.20 9.91 12.81
C GLU A 91 -14.94 10.34 14.27
N SER A 92 -13.66 10.40 14.67
CA SER A 92 -13.27 10.86 16.01
C SER A 92 -13.63 12.32 16.27
N LEU A 93 -13.39 13.22 15.30
CA LEU A 93 -13.75 14.64 15.41
C LEU A 93 -15.26 14.85 15.44
N LEU A 94 -16.03 14.09 14.66
CA LEU A 94 -17.49 14.15 14.67
C LEU A 94 -18.07 13.64 15.98
N ALA A 95 -17.52 12.57 16.55
CA ALA A 95 -17.89 12.11 17.89
C ALA A 95 -17.63 13.18 18.97
N LEU A 96 -16.56 13.95 18.82
CA LEU A 96 -16.26 15.09 19.69
C LEU A 96 -17.24 16.26 19.48
N ALA A 97 -17.64 16.54 18.23
CA ALA A 97 -18.64 17.55 17.92
C ALA A 97 -20.01 17.20 18.52
N VAL A 98 -20.43 15.94 18.46
CA VAL A 98 -21.64 15.43 19.13
C VAL A 98 -21.53 15.57 20.65
N SER A 99 -20.39 15.19 21.23
CA SER A 99 -20.14 15.30 22.67
C SER A 99 -20.21 16.75 23.18
N ASN A 100 -19.79 17.72 22.34
CA ASN A 100 -19.85 19.15 22.62
C ASN A 100 -21.19 19.80 22.22
N LYS A 101 -22.16 19.03 21.72
CA LYS A 101 -23.49 19.49 21.25
C LYS A 101 -23.42 20.47 20.08
N TRP A 102 -22.45 20.29 19.19
CA TRP A 102 -22.36 21.02 17.93
C TRP A 102 -23.08 20.31 16.80
N LEU A 103 -23.20 18.98 16.92
CA LEU A 103 -23.98 18.12 16.04
C LEU A 103 -24.98 17.33 16.87
N ASP A 104 -26.17 17.10 16.33
CA ASP A 104 -27.18 16.23 16.92
C ASP A 104 -27.08 14.83 16.32
N VAL A 105 -27.64 13.85 17.03
CA VAL A 105 -27.79 12.47 16.55
C VAL A 105 -29.27 12.14 16.44
N ASP A 106 -29.63 11.35 15.43
CA ASP A 106 -30.99 10.85 15.27
C ASP A 106 -31.31 9.72 16.27
N ALA A 107 -32.51 9.15 16.16
CA ALA A 107 -32.96 8.07 17.04
C ALA A 107 -32.22 6.74 16.82
N GLU A 108 -31.51 6.59 15.71
CA GLU A 108 -30.75 5.40 15.31
C GLU A 108 -29.25 5.56 15.62
N GLY A 109 -28.82 6.76 16.01
CA GLY A 109 -27.45 7.09 16.37
C GLY A 109 -26.63 7.68 15.21
N HIS A 110 -27.26 8.01 14.08
CA HIS A 110 -26.59 8.67 12.97
C HIS A 110 -26.45 10.17 13.24
N ILE A 111 -25.31 10.73 12.83
CA ILE A 111 -25.00 12.15 13.01
C ILE A 111 -25.82 12.96 12.00
N LEU A 112 -26.60 13.90 12.51
CA LEU A 112 -27.41 14.83 11.70
C LEU A 112 -26.52 15.98 11.23
N VAL A 113 -26.16 15.95 9.95
CA VAL A 113 -25.37 17.00 9.29
C VAL A 113 -26.32 17.90 8.48
N GLU A 114 -26.12 19.21 8.55
CA GLU A 114 -26.90 20.15 7.74
C GLU A 114 -26.65 19.94 6.23
N GLU A 115 -27.71 19.98 5.42
CA GLU A 115 -27.63 19.79 3.96
C GLU A 115 -26.66 20.79 3.29
N ALA A 116 -26.49 21.98 3.87
CA ALA A 116 -25.54 22.98 3.41
C ALA A 116 -24.05 22.57 3.56
N GLU A 117 -23.74 21.61 4.45
CA GLU A 117 -22.39 21.11 4.66
C GLU A 117 -22.07 19.92 3.74
N LEU A 118 -23.09 19.14 3.38
CA LEU A 118 -23.01 17.97 2.53
C LEU A 118 -22.82 18.39 1.07
N ASN A 119 -21.64 18.08 0.51
CA ASN A 119 -21.41 18.19 -0.92
C ASN A 119 -20.81 16.88 -1.44
N PRO A 120 -21.62 16.03 -2.11
CA PRO A 120 -21.17 14.74 -2.61
C PRO A 120 -20.17 14.84 -3.77
N HIS A 121 -20.00 16.03 -4.36
CA HIS A 121 -19.03 16.30 -5.43
C HIS A 121 -17.79 17.03 -4.92
N ARG A 122 -17.58 17.10 -3.60
CA ARG A 122 -16.40 17.73 -3.04
C ARG A 122 -15.18 16.85 -3.27
N GLU A 123 -14.31 17.29 -4.15
CA GLU A 123 -13.03 16.64 -4.40
C GLU A 123 -11.97 17.19 -3.43
N TYR A 124 -11.27 16.28 -2.79
CA TYR A 124 -10.07 16.57 -2.01
C TYR A 124 -8.89 15.95 -2.72
N LYS A 125 -7.99 16.78 -3.23
CA LYS A 125 -6.79 16.31 -3.93
C LYS A 125 -5.83 15.67 -2.94
N VAL A 126 -5.26 14.53 -3.33
CA VAL A 126 -4.13 13.95 -2.61
C VAL A 126 -2.93 14.88 -2.81
N LEU A 127 -2.48 15.54 -1.74
CA LEU A 127 -1.41 16.53 -1.81
C LEU A 127 0.00 15.91 -1.78
N ALA A 128 0.12 14.69 -1.23
CA ALA A 128 1.37 13.99 -1.07
C ALA A 128 1.79 13.28 -2.37
N ASP A 129 3.06 13.39 -2.73
CA ASP A 129 3.65 12.67 -3.86
C ASP A 129 4.42 11.44 -3.35
N TYR A 130 3.76 10.28 -3.38
CA TYR A 130 4.34 9.00 -2.93
C TYR A 130 5.42 8.43 -3.85
N SER A 131 5.70 9.08 -4.99
CA SER A 131 6.83 8.73 -5.86
C SER A 131 8.16 9.33 -5.40
N GLN A 132 8.15 10.20 -4.38
CA GLN A 132 9.32 10.87 -3.87
C GLN A 132 9.59 10.51 -2.40
N SER A 133 10.86 10.25 -2.07
CA SER A 133 11.30 9.99 -0.70
C SER A 133 12.78 10.35 -0.51
N ASP A 134 13.04 11.20 0.49
CA ASP A 134 14.40 11.52 0.91
C ASP A 134 15.06 10.31 1.59
N THR A 135 14.27 9.52 2.33
CA THR A 135 14.76 8.34 3.04
C THR A 135 15.22 7.27 2.05
N ALA A 136 14.43 6.98 1.02
CA ALA A 136 14.80 6.04 -0.03
C ALA A 136 16.09 6.49 -0.74
N THR A 137 16.16 7.76 -1.14
CA THR A 137 17.35 8.33 -1.79
C THR A 137 18.60 8.22 -0.92
N LYS A 138 18.48 8.50 0.39
CA LYS A 138 19.59 8.33 1.34
C LYS A 138 19.98 6.88 1.51
N ASN A 139 19.01 5.96 1.59
CA ASN A 139 19.26 4.54 1.78
C ASN A 139 19.94 3.89 0.58
N LEU A 140 19.66 4.35 -0.65
CA LEU A 140 20.38 3.91 -1.87
C LEU A 140 21.89 4.17 -1.79
N THR A 141 22.33 5.20 -1.05
CA THR A 141 23.75 5.55 -0.90
C THR A 141 24.44 4.85 0.27
N LYS A 142 23.70 4.15 1.14
CA LYS A 142 24.27 3.44 2.29
C LYS A 142 24.98 2.17 1.83
N LYS A 143 26.10 1.87 2.50
CA LYS A 143 26.84 0.62 2.28
C LYS A 143 26.18 -0.50 3.07
N GLY A 144 25.81 -1.59 2.40
CA GLY A 144 25.20 -2.78 2.99
C GLY A 144 24.14 -3.37 2.06
N ALA A 145 23.78 -4.64 2.28
CA ALA A 145 22.62 -5.23 1.61
C ALA A 145 21.34 -4.74 2.29
N SER A 146 20.35 -4.32 1.50
CA SER A 146 19.02 -3.99 2.02
C SER A 146 18.30 -5.25 2.50
N ARG A 147 17.26 -5.12 3.33
CA ARG A 147 16.46 -6.29 3.75
C ARG A 147 15.82 -6.96 2.55
N LEU A 148 15.30 -6.17 1.62
CA LEU A 148 14.75 -6.69 0.37
C LEU A 148 15.80 -7.47 -0.42
N SER A 149 17.02 -6.95 -0.56
CA SER A 149 18.10 -7.65 -1.25
C SER A 149 18.47 -8.97 -0.56
N LEU A 150 18.46 -9.02 0.77
CA LEU A 150 18.72 -10.26 1.51
C LEU A 150 17.61 -11.30 1.30
N LEU A 151 16.35 -10.87 1.27
CA LEU A 151 15.20 -11.73 0.99
C LEU A 151 15.26 -12.32 -0.42
N LEU A 152 15.48 -11.47 -1.43
CA LEU A 152 15.62 -11.88 -2.82
C LEU A 152 16.82 -12.82 -3.00
N GLN A 153 17.96 -12.50 -2.39
CA GLN A 153 19.15 -13.36 -2.47
C GLN A 153 18.93 -14.74 -1.81
N ALA A 154 18.16 -14.80 -0.73
CA ALA A 154 17.81 -16.09 -0.11
C ALA A 154 16.97 -16.94 -1.07
N ALA A 155 15.97 -16.33 -1.72
CA ALA A 155 15.13 -16.99 -2.72
C ALA A 155 15.94 -17.44 -3.95
N GLU A 156 16.84 -16.61 -4.46
CA GLU A 156 17.75 -16.95 -5.56
C GLU A 156 18.63 -18.16 -5.22
N ASN A 157 19.19 -18.21 -4.01
CA ASN A 157 20.03 -19.33 -3.58
C ASN A 157 19.23 -20.64 -3.49
N GLU A 158 18.03 -20.61 -2.88
CA GLU A 158 17.16 -21.78 -2.81
C GLU A 158 16.75 -22.25 -4.21
N PHE A 159 16.38 -21.32 -5.08
CA PHE A 159 16.04 -21.62 -6.47
C PHE A 159 17.21 -22.29 -7.20
N MET A 160 18.43 -21.77 -7.04
CA MET A 160 19.62 -22.34 -7.67
C MET A 160 19.93 -23.76 -7.17
N GLU A 161 19.80 -24.02 -5.86
CA GLU A 161 19.99 -25.35 -5.30
C GLU A 161 18.97 -26.36 -5.86
N LEU A 162 17.70 -25.95 -5.97
CA LEU A 162 16.66 -26.79 -6.53
C LEU A 162 16.84 -27.00 -8.04
N LEU A 163 17.25 -25.97 -8.77
CA LEU A 163 17.50 -26.03 -10.21
C LEU A 163 18.62 -27.01 -10.57
N GLU A 164 19.63 -27.19 -9.70
CA GLU A 164 20.68 -28.21 -9.89
C GLU A 164 20.14 -29.65 -9.81
N SER A 165 19.03 -29.86 -9.10
CA SER A 165 18.40 -31.18 -8.92
C SER A 165 17.22 -31.46 -9.85
N GLU A 166 16.45 -30.44 -10.25
CA GLU A 166 15.20 -30.54 -11.01
C GLU A 166 15.17 -29.52 -12.16
N VAL A 167 16.06 -29.70 -13.15
CA VAL A 167 16.23 -28.78 -14.30
C VAL A 167 14.97 -28.70 -15.20
N HIS A 168 14.12 -29.72 -15.19
CA HIS A 168 13.09 -29.93 -16.21
C HIS A 168 11.84 -29.05 -16.08
N ASP A 169 11.66 -28.33 -14.96
CA ASP A 169 10.54 -27.41 -14.79
C ASP A 169 10.94 -26.13 -14.06
N ALA A 170 11.93 -25.43 -14.62
CA ALA A 170 12.45 -24.18 -14.06
C ALA A 170 11.37 -23.09 -13.90
N TYR A 171 10.31 -23.11 -14.71
CA TYR A 171 9.19 -22.18 -14.60
C TYR A 171 8.29 -22.48 -13.40
N GLN A 172 7.82 -23.72 -13.24
CA GLN A 172 7.03 -24.08 -12.05
C GLN A 172 7.87 -23.93 -10.78
N LEU A 173 9.17 -24.24 -10.85
CA LEU A 173 10.08 -24.03 -9.74
C LEU A 173 10.18 -22.54 -9.38
N ALA A 174 10.28 -21.64 -10.35
CA ALA A 174 10.33 -20.20 -10.11
C ALA A 174 9.02 -19.68 -9.50
N LEU A 175 7.86 -20.19 -9.95
CA LEU A 175 6.56 -19.89 -9.35
C LEU A 175 6.48 -20.39 -7.91
N GLN A 176 6.94 -21.61 -7.65
CA GLN A 176 6.93 -22.20 -6.31
C GLN A 176 7.83 -21.41 -5.35
N VAL A 177 9.08 -21.13 -5.74
CA VAL A 177 10.02 -20.40 -4.89
C VAL A 177 9.55 -18.96 -4.69
N SER A 178 9.11 -18.25 -5.73
CA SER A 178 8.57 -16.89 -5.57
C SER A 178 7.35 -16.87 -4.65
N GLY A 179 6.45 -17.86 -4.73
CA GLY A 179 5.33 -18.00 -3.81
C GLY A 179 5.72 -18.30 -2.36
N ASN A 180 6.77 -19.12 -2.14
CA ASN A 180 7.27 -19.43 -0.80
C ASN A 180 7.90 -18.20 -0.10
N TYR A 181 8.50 -17.32 -0.89
CA TYR A 181 9.14 -16.09 -0.41
C TYR A 181 8.24 -14.85 -0.51
N ALA A 182 6.99 -15.00 -0.93
CA ALA A 182 6.03 -13.92 -0.97
C ALA A 182 5.67 -13.47 0.46
N ILE A 183 5.68 -12.14 0.68
CA ILE A 183 5.57 -11.53 2.00
C ILE A 183 4.19 -10.90 2.15
N PHE A 184 3.28 -11.62 2.83
CA PHE A 184 1.89 -11.18 2.98
C PHE A 184 1.59 -10.52 4.33
N ALA A 185 2.40 -10.78 5.35
CA ALA A 185 2.12 -10.28 6.69
C ALA A 185 2.48 -8.79 6.81
N PRO A 186 1.58 -7.93 7.31
CA PRO A 186 1.86 -6.51 7.53
C PRO A 186 3.15 -6.26 8.33
N GLU A 187 3.41 -7.07 9.35
CA GLU A 187 4.59 -7.00 10.22
C GLU A 187 5.91 -7.21 9.46
N ASP A 188 5.88 -7.99 8.38
CA ASP A 188 7.05 -8.28 7.55
C ASP A 188 7.23 -7.24 6.43
N ILE A 189 6.12 -6.65 5.96
CA ILE A 189 6.12 -5.59 4.93
C ILE A 189 6.52 -4.24 5.54
N ALA A 190 6.04 -3.90 6.74
CA ALA A 190 6.24 -2.59 7.35
C ALA A 190 7.72 -2.17 7.46
N PRO A 191 8.66 -3.07 7.84
CA PRO A 191 10.08 -2.72 7.83
C PRO A 191 10.67 -2.51 6.43
N LEU A 192 10.11 -3.14 5.39
CA LEU A 192 10.51 -2.90 4.00
C LEU A 192 10.06 -1.51 3.56
N VAL A 193 8.85 -1.10 3.96
CA VAL A 193 8.33 0.26 3.73
C VAL A 193 9.18 1.30 4.46
N ALA A 194 9.62 1.02 5.69
CA ALA A 194 10.50 1.91 6.44
C ALA A 194 11.89 2.07 5.78
N GLU A 195 12.42 0.99 5.20
CA GLU A 195 13.68 1.01 4.48
C GLU A 195 13.56 1.67 3.10
N ASN A 196 12.46 1.43 2.39
CA ASN A 196 12.16 2.02 1.09
C ASN A 196 10.73 2.58 1.03
N PRO A 197 10.53 3.86 1.44
CA PRO A 197 9.19 4.46 1.41
C PRO A 197 8.55 4.58 0.03
N LEU A 198 9.31 4.42 -1.06
CA LEU A 198 8.75 4.39 -2.42
C LEU A 198 7.79 3.23 -2.65
N LEU A 199 7.80 2.19 -1.80
CA LEU A 199 6.79 1.14 -1.81
C LEU A 199 5.38 1.67 -1.56
N LEU A 200 5.23 2.84 -0.91
CA LEU A 200 3.94 3.52 -0.76
C LEU A 200 3.42 4.11 -2.07
N GLY A 201 4.28 4.29 -3.08
CA GLY A 201 3.90 4.76 -4.41
C GLY A 201 3.40 3.66 -5.34
N LEU A 202 3.48 2.39 -4.94
CA LEU A 202 3.00 1.26 -5.74
C LEU A 202 1.48 1.31 -5.90
N ARG A 203 1.00 0.82 -7.03
CA ARG A 203 -0.40 0.78 -7.43
C ARG A 203 -0.79 -0.67 -7.80
N PRO A 204 -2.08 -1.05 -7.71
CA PRO A 204 -2.53 -2.38 -8.13
C PRO A 204 -2.07 -2.77 -9.55
N ASP A 205 -2.17 -1.85 -10.52
CA ASP A 205 -1.68 -2.01 -11.92
C ASP A 205 -2.02 -3.38 -12.56
N ASP A 206 -3.25 -3.88 -12.35
CA ASP A 206 -3.74 -5.20 -12.78
C ASP A 206 -2.93 -6.41 -12.27
N MET A 207 -1.98 -6.20 -11.34
CA MET A 207 -1.13 -7.25 -10.76
C MET A 207 -1.83 -8.02 -9.64
N VAL A 208 -2.96 -7.51 -9.15
CA VAL A 208 -3.74 -8.13 -8.09
C VAL A 208 -5.06 -8.58 -8.67
N ASP A 209 -5.42 -9.84 -8.43
CA ASP A 209 -6.68 -10.41 -8.87
C ASP A 209 -7.86 -9.67 -8.21
N GLU A 210 -8.56 -8.86 -9.00
CA GLU A 210 -9.72 -8.09 -8.55
C GLU A 210 -10.87 -8.99 -8.09
N GLU A 211 -11.04 -10.19 -8.65
CA GLU A 211 -12.10 -11.11 -8.24
C GLU A 211 -11.86 -11.65 -6.82
N LEU A 212 -10.59 -11.85 -6.45
CA LEU A 212 -10.21 -12.34 -5.12
C LEU A 212 -10.50 -11.30 -4.02
N PHE A 213 -10.49 -10.00 -4.35
CA PHE A 213 -10.64 -8.91 -3.39
C PHE A 213 -11.85 -8.01 -3.63
N GLU A 214 -12.80 -8.46 -4.46
CA GLU A 214 -14.00 -7.70 -4.84
C GLU A 214 -13.67 -6.30 -5.41
N GLY A 215 -12.54 -6.19 -6.12
CA GLY A 215 -12.04 -4.95 -6.72
C GLY A 215 -11.31 -4.00 -5.76
N ASP A 216 -11.11 -4.37 -4.48
CA ASP A 216 -10.54 -3.48 -3.46
C ASP A 216 -9.46 -4.17 -2.60
N PRO A 217 -8.26 -4.43 -3.16
CA PRO A 217 -7.21 -5.15 -2.44
C PRO A 217 -6.63 -4.33 -1.28
N PRO A 218 -6.23 -4.98 -0.16
CA PRO A 218 -5.52 -4.30 0.91
C PRO A 218 -4.17 -3.70 0.47
N ALA A 219 -3.80 -2.57 1.06
CA ALA A 219 -2.55 -1.85 0.80
C ALA A 219 -1.29 -2.74 0.80
N GLY A 220 -1.15 -3.63 1.78
CA GLY A 220 -0.02 -4.56 1.88
C GLY A 220 -0.01 -5.62 0.78
N ILE A 221 -1.17 -6.04 0.28
CA ILE A 221 -1.26 -7.02 -0.81
C ILE A 221 -0.73 -6.44 -2.11
N ILE A 222 -0.97 -5.16 -2.38
CA ILE A 222 -0.41 -4.46 -3.54
C ILE A 222 1.12 -4.53 -3.49
N ILE A 223 1.73 -4.16 -2.35
CA ILE A 223 3.19 -4.25 -2.17
C ILE A 223 3.67 -5.68 -2.36
N SER A 224 3.01 -6.66 -1.73
CA SER A 224 3.37 -8.07 -1.84
C SER A 224 3.32 -8.58 -3.29
N GLY A 225 2.31 -8.20 -4.05
CA GLY A 225 2.15 -8.58 -5.46
C GLY A 225 3.32 -8.09 -6.31
N HIS A 226 3.68 -6.80 -6.18
CA HIS A 226 4.86 -6.23 -6.84
C HIS A 226 6.15 -6.96 -6.47
N LEU A 227 6.39 -7.20 -5.18
CA LEU A 227 7.62 -7.87 -4.73
C LEU A 227 7.71 -9.32 -5.23
N THR A 228 6.58 -10.03 -5.25
CA THR A 228 6.50 -11.42 -5.74
C THR A 228 6.77 -11.48 -7.24
N HIS A 229 6.23 -10.54 -8.02
CA HIS A 229 6.46 -10.47 -9.46
C HIS A 229 7.92 -10.13 -9.78
N ILE A 230 8.51 -9.15 -9.08
CA ILE A 230 9.93 -8.81 -9.24
C ILE A 230 10.81 -10.04 -8.97
N LEU A 231 10.50 -10.79 -7.91
CA LEU A 231 11.24 -12.01 -7.59
C LEU A 231 11.05 -13.06 -8.68
N LEU A 232 9.83 -13.30 -9.14
CA LEU A 232 9.55 -14.26 -10.21
C LEU A 232 10.36 -13.92 -11.48
N ASP A 233 10.33 -12.67 -11.93
CA ASP A 233 11.08 -12.21 -13.10
C ASP A 233 12.59 -12.46 -12.92
N GLN A 234 13.14 -12.15 -11.75
CA GLN A 234 14.55 -12.40 -11.44
C GLN A 234 14.92 -13.90 -11.49
N LEU A 235 14.07 -14.77 -10.93
CA LEU A 235 14.29 -16.22 -10.97
C LEU A 235 14.23 -16.77 -12.40
N LEU A 236 13.31 -16.26 -13.24
CA LEU A 236 13.21 -16.64 -14.64
C LEU A 236 14.43 -16.17 -15.45
N GLU A 237 14.90 -14.94 -15.24
CA GLU A 237 16.15 -14.45 -15.85
C GLU A 237 17.35 -15.30 -15.43
N LEU A 238 17.41 -15.70 -14.15
CA LEU A 238 18.47 -16.55 -13.63
C LEU A 238 18.43 -17.95 -14.27
N ALA A 239 17.25 -18.57 -14.37
CA ALA A 239 17.05 -19.86 -15.03
C ALA A 239 17.46 -19.82 -16.51
N GLU A 240 17.11 -18.74 -17.21
CA GLU A 240 17.55 -18.50 -18.58
C GLU A 240 19.08 -18.41 -18.68
N SER A 241 19.72 -17.64 -17.80
CA SER A 241 21.19 -17.51 -17.78
C SER A 241 21.92 -18.84 -17.56
N LYS A 242 21.24 -19.82 -16.94
CA LYS A 242 21.72 -21.18 -16.70
C LYS A 242 21.37 -22.15 -17.82
N GLY A 243 20.63 -21.71 -18.84
CA GLY A 243 20.18 -22.54 -19.96
C GLY A 243 19.04 -23.49 -19.61
N ALA A 244 18.35 -23.28 -18.48
CA ALA A 244 17.21 -24.09 -18.06
C ALA A 244 15.89 -23.66 -18.72
N LEU A 245 15.84 -22.46 -19.30
CA LEU A 245 14.73 -21.95 -20.09
C LEU A 245 15.20 -21.61 -21.51
N ALA A 246 14.43 -22.03 -22.52
CA ALA A 246 14.70 -21.70 -23.92
C ALA A 246 13.95 -20.43 -24.34
N ARG A 247 14.50 -19.68 -25.30
CA ARG A 247 13.81 -18.53 -25.93
C ARG A 247 13.29 -18.89 -27.31
N ASP A 248 12.14 -18.34 -27.67
CA ASP A 248 11.61 -18.39 -29.02
C ASP A 248 12.41 -17.47 -29.96
N GLY A 249 12.09 -17.51 -31.26
CA GLY A 249 12.73 -16.66 -32.27
C GLY A 249 12.47 -15.15 -32.09
N ALA A 250 11.56 -14.75 -31.20
CA ALA A 250 11.27 -13.37 -30.84
C ALA A 250 11.96 -12.92 -29.53
N GLY A 251 12.62 -13.84 -28.81
CA GLY A 251 13.31 -13.57 -27.56
C GLY A 251 12.44 -13.71 -26.32
N HIS A 252 11.22 -14.24 -26.43
CA HIS A 252 10.38 -14.58 -25.29
C HIS A 252 10.71 -15.97 -24.76
N ILE A 253 10.54 -16.18 -23.46
CA ILE A 253 10.71 -17.49 -22.84
C ILE A 253 9.66 -18.45 -23.40
N ILE A 254 10.11 -19.62 -23.89
CA ILE A 254 9.23 -20.71 -24.30
C ILE A 254 8.73 -21.37 -23.01
N LEU A 255 7.47 -21.10 -22.67
CA LEU A 255 6.78 -21.81 -21.60
C LEU A 255 6.48 -23.24 -22.09
N PRO A 256 6.80 -24.28 -21.30
CA PRO A 256 6.42 -25.64 -21.67
C PRO A 256 4.90 -25.76 -21.67
N GLU A 257 4.30 -26.04 -22.83
CA GLU A 257 2.87 -26.34 -22.95
C GLU A 257 2.61 -27.78 -22.52
N GLY A 258 2.55 -28.00 -21.19
CA GLY A 258 2.11 -29.25 -20.58
C GLY A 258 3.14 -30.38 -20.54
N ASP A 259 2.83 -31.41 -19.75
CA ASP A 259 3.67 -32.57 -19.41
C ASP A 259 4.20 -33.40 -20.61
N ASP A 260 3.74 -33.13 -21.83
CA ASP A 260 3.99 -33.98 -23.01
C ASP A 260 5.07 -33.47 -23.98
N ASP A 261 5.53 -32.21 -23.87
CA ASP A 261 6.54 -31.66 -24.79
C ASP A 261 7.91 -31.49 -24.12
N SER A 262 8.60 -32.61 -23.98
CA SER A 262 10.05 -32.64 -23.71
C SER A 262 10.82 -32.40 -25.01
N PRO A 263 11.49 -31.25 -25.23
CA PRO A 263 12.46 -31.16 -26.32
C PRO A 263 13.69 -31.98 -25.93
N VAL A 264 13.91 -33.10 -26.62
CA VAL A 264 15.17 -33.85 -26.55
C VAL A 264 16.27 -32.99 -27.16
N ILE A 265 17.14 -32.43 -26.32
CA ILE A 265 18.38 -31.79 -26.77
C ILE A 265 19.40 -32.92 -27.03
N HIS A 266 19.80 -33.07 -28.29
CA HIS A 266 20.92 -33.95 -28.72
C HIS A 266 22.27 -33.31 -28.44
#